data_AF-A0A8J2SVQ6-F1
#
_entry.id   AF-A0A8J2SVQ6-F1
#
_cell.length_a   1.000
_cell.length_b   1.000
_cell.length_c   1.000
_cell.angle_alpha   90.00
_cell.angle_beta   90.00
_cell.angle_gamma   90.00
#
_symmetry.space_group_name_H-M   'P 1'
#
loop_
_entity.id
_entity.type
_entity.pdbx_description
1 polymer ?
#
loop_
_entity_poly.entity_id
_entity_poly.type
_entity_poly.pdbx_seq_one_letter_code
_entity_poly.pdbx_strand_id
1 'polypeptide(L)'
;MILTNCAACAAPLAHDAPGCARCLTRYLDRTCQMDHIRRGHEQICDEIRRGGGGEQYHAEKKYKEAVAVAVEKCAADTAGQTCYICLEDGSEEGLVRMCACRGAAGFAHISCLARQAEVAVERVGQGRGWGRWYTCGLCEQVYHGVVECALGWACWKTYLGRPETDDPRLDAMTQLGNGLLAVNRLEEALSVREAQLSMLRRLGVPEKEMLVSMGNLAITYSKLGRGGEALRVNRDVYFARVRLDGEENEMTMHAATNYAWTLQEIVSSICKTREPPSAPRLSVPCETREPRSAPRRDSV
;
A
#
# COMPACT_ATOMS: atom_id res chain seq x y z
N MET A 1 5.21 30.79 10.55
CA MET A 1 5.58 30.67 9.13
C MET A 1 4.33 30.35 8.35
N ILE A 2 3.98 31.17 7.35
CA ILE A 2 2.91 30.82 6.41
C ILE A 2 3.51 29.80 5.43
N LEU A 3 3.04 28.56 5.49
CA LEU A 3 3.45 27.49 4.59
C LEU A 3 2.57 27.53 3.33
N THR A 4 3.19 27.39 2.17
CA THR A 4 2.56 27.23 0.85
C THR A 4 2.88 25.84 0.31
N ASN A 5 2.12 25.32 -0.65
CA ASN A 5 2.45 24.04 -1.27
C ASN A 5 3.40 24.25 -2.45
N CYS A 6 4.43 23.40 -2.55
CA CYS A 6 5.33 23.37 -3.70
C CYS A 6 4.52 23.11 -4.98
N ALA A 7 4.67 23.99 -5.97
CA ALA A 7 3.93 23.87 -7.22
C ALA A 7 4.28 22.61 -8.05
N ALA A 8 5.37 21.91 -7.70
CA ALA A 8 5.84 20.71 -8.38
C ALA A 8 5.28 19.41 -7.78
N CYS A 9 5.15 19.36 -6.45
CA CYS A 9 4.86 18.11 -5.73
C CYS A 9 3.87 18.28 -4.56
N ALA A 10 3.25 19.46 -4.45
CA ALA A 10 2.30 19.85 -3.41
C ALA A 10 2.82 19.78 -1.96
N ALA A 11 4.12 19.54 -1.74
CA ALA A 11 4.70 19.47 -0.40
C ALA A 11 4.67 20.83 0.32
N PRO A 12 4.43 20.87 1.65
CA PRO A 12 4.56 22.09 2.43
C PRO A 12 5.94 22.73 2.27
N LEU A 13 5.96 24.02 1.98
CA LEU A 13 7.13 24.79 1.64
C LEU A 13 6.98 26.23 2.18
N ALA A 14 8.02 26.76 2.83
CA ALA A 14 8.01 28.16 3.25
C ALA A 14 7.88 29.09 2.03
N HIS A 15 7.16 30.20 2.18
CA HIS A 15 6.85 31.16 1.10
C HIS A 15 8.09 31.74 0.39
N ASP A 16 9.28 31.63 0.98
CA ASP A 16 10.56 32.14 0.48
C ASP A 16 11.65 31.05 0.39
N ALA A 17 11.25 29.78 0.43
CA ALA A 17 12.21 28.69 0.37
C ALA A 17 12.92 28.64 -1.00
N PRO A 18 14.27 28.61 -1.03
CA PRO A 18 15.03 28.57 -2.29
C PRO A 18 14.87 27.23 -3.03
N GLY A 19 14.22 26.24 -2.42
CA GLY A 19 13.82 25.02 -3.09
C GLY A 19 13.00 24.09 -2.21
N CYS A 20 12.30 23.16 -2.83
CA CYS A 20 11.51 22.15 -2.14
C CYS A 20 12.39 20.99 -1.68
N ALA A 21 12.39 20.71 -0.37
CA ALA A 21 13.13 19.58 0.19
C ALA A 21 12.64 18.20 -0.30
N ARG A 22 11.40 18.10 -0.82
CA ARG A 22 10.81 16.83 -1.27
C ARG A 22 11.12 16.51 -2.73
N CYS A 23 10.95 17.48 -3.63
CA CYS A 23 11.16 17.27 -5.08
C CYS A 23 12.44 17.94 -5.62
N LEU A 24 13.20 18.64 -4.77
CA LEU A 24 14.44 19.34 -5.10
C LEU A 24 14.31 20.46 -6.14
N THR A 25 13.08 20.85 -6.50
CA THR A 25 12.81 22.03 -7.34
C THR A 25 13.41 23.26 -6.68
N ARG A 26 14.27 23.99 -7.40
CA ARG A 26 14.87 25.25 -6.94
C ARG A 26 14.07 26.44 -7.45
N TYR A 27 13.93 27.46 -6.62
CA TYR A 27 13.32 28.74 -6.95
C TYR A 27 14.41 29.83 -6.88
N LEU A 28 14.49 30.68 -7.91
CA LEU A 28 15.49 31.74 -8.00
C LEU A 28 15.25 32.82 -6.94
N ASP A 29 13.98 33.18 -6.73
CA ASP A 29 13.53 34.15 -5.74
C ASP A 29 12.05 33.92 -5.36
N ARG A 30 11.53 34.73 -4.44
CA ARG A 30 10.13 34.69 -3.97
C ARG A 30 9.12 34.90 -5.12
N THR A 31 9.46 35.74 -6.10
CA THR A 31 8.59 36.05 -7.24
C THR A 31 8.48 34.82 -8.15
N CYS A 32 9.59 34.16 -8.43
CA CYS A 32 9.68 32.89 -9.14
C CYS A 32 8.86 31.79 -8.44
N GLN A 33 8.98 31.67 -7.11
CA GLN A 33 8.18 30.71 -6.34
C GLN A 33 6.67 30.99 -6.44
N MET A 34 6.27 32.27 -6.32
CA MET A 34 4.87 32.67 -6.45
C MET A 34 4.34 32.52 -7.88
N ASP A 35 5.16 32.75 -8.88
CA ASP A 35 4.81 32.58 -10.28
C ASP A 35 4.60 31.09 -10.61
N HIS A 36 5.45 30.22 -10.06
CA HIS A 36 5.26 28.78 -10.12
C HIS A 36 3.98 28.31 -9.44
N ILE A 37 3.63 28.88 -8.28
CA ILE A 37 2.38 28.56 -7.57
C ILE A 37 1.15 29.08 -8.34
N ARG A 38 1.24 30.25 -8.96
CA ARG A 38 0.11 30.89 -9.67
C ARG A 38 -0.14 30.33 -11.06
N ARG A 39 0.92 30.06 -11.83
CA ARG A 39 0.82 29.57 -13.22
C ARG A 39 0.84 28.05 -13.33
N GLY A 40 1.13 27.35 -12.23
CA GLY A 40 1.42 25.92 -12.23
C GLY A 40 2.85 25.65 -12.69
N HIS A 41 3.57 24.78 -11.97
CA HIS A 41 4.97 24.49 -12.28
C HIS A 41 5.15 23.87 -13.67
N GLU A 42 4.12 23.18 -14.18
CA GLU A 42 4.07 22.57 -15.51
C GLU A 42 4.08 23.56 -16.68
N GLN A 43 3.60 24.79 -16.51
CA GLN A 43 3.61 25.81 -17.57
C GLN A 43 4.98 26.50 -17.69
N ILE A 44 5.79 26.45 -16.63
CA ILE A 44 7.07 27.16 -16.54
C ILE A 44 8.27 26.20 -16.65
N CYS A 45 8.13 24.94 -16.25
CA CYS A 45 9.22 23.95 -16.28
C CYS A 45 9.16 23.11 -17.56
N ASP A 46 10.12 23.33 -18.48
CA ASP A 46 10.24 22.60 -19.75
C ASP A 46 10.35 21.09 -19.59
N GLU A 47 10.96 20.63 -18.50
CA GLU A 47 11.11 19.20 -18.21
C GLU A 47 9.77 18.56 -17.83
N ILE A 48 8.97 19.25 -16.99
CA ILE A 48 7.65 18.77 -16.58
C ILE A 48 6.65 18.88 -17.72
N ARG A 49 6.73 19.95 -18.51
CA ARG A 49 5.93 20.13 -19.72
C ARG A 49 6.19 19.01 -20.72
N ARG A 50 7.47 18.68 -20.99
CA ARG A 50 7.84 17.51 -21.81
C ARG A 50 7.42 16.18 -21.18
N GLY A 51 7.38 16.12 -19.85
CA GLY A 51 6.93 14.96 -19.08
C GLY A 51 5.41 14.78 -19.00
N GLY A 52 4.60 15.61 -19.65
CA GLY A 52 3.14 15.48 -19.66
C GLY A 52 2.43 16.05 -18.43
N GLY A 53 3.08 16.95 -17.70
CA GLY A 53 2.54 17.57 -16.47
C GLY A 53 3.22 17.08 -15.20
N GLY A 54 2.96 17.77 -14.08
CA GLY A 54 3.67 17.52 -12.80
C GLY A 54 3.47 16.10 -12.26
N GLU A 55 2.23 15.63 -12.29
CA GLU A 55 1.88 14.30 -11.79
C GLU A 55 2.48 13.19 -12.65
N GLN A 56 2.42 13.34 -13.98
CA GLN A 56 2.98 12.36 -14.92
C GLN A 56 4.51 12.29 -14.81
N TYR A 57 5.18 13.43 -14.73
CA TYR A 57 6.62 13.49 -14.48
C TYR A 57 7.00 12.80 -13.15
N HIS A 58 6.22 13.03 -12.09
CA HIS A 58 6.45 12.37 -10.80
C HIS A 58 6.26 10.86 -10.88
N ALA A 59 5.18 10.40 -11.50
CA ALA A 59 4.88 8.99 -11.69
C ALA A 59 5.98 8.30 -12.51
N GLU A 60 6.47 8.94 -13.58
CA GLU A 60 7.58 8.44 -14.40
C GLU A 60 8.88 8.30 -13.60
N LYS A 61 9.22 9.33 -12.82
CA LYS A 61 10.41 9.30 -11.95
C LYS A 61 10.31 8.18 -10.93
N LYS A 62 9.17 8.04 -10.25
CA LYS A 62 8.93 7.01 -9.24
C LYS A 62 8.90 5.61 -9.83
N TYR A 63 8.37 5.44 -11.03
CA TYR A 63 8.46 4.23 -11.81
C TYR A 63 9.92 3.81 -12.03
N LYS A 64 10.76 4.71 -12.56
CA LYS A 64 12.19 4.42 -12.79
C LYS A 64 12.93 4.07 -11.51
N GLU A 65 12.68 4.78 -10.42
CA GLU A 65 13.23 4.47 -9.08
C GLU A 65 12.82 3.06 -8.62
N ALA A 66 11.54 2.69 -8.76
CA ALA A 66 11.03 1.39 -8.34
C ALA A 66 11.58 0.24 -9.21
N VAL A 67 11.70 0.45 -10.52
CA VAL A 67 12.31 -0.52 -11.45
C VAL A 67 13.77 -0.75 -11.11
N ALA A 68 14.56 0.31 -10.90
CA ALA A 68 15.96 0.19 -10.55
C ALA A 68 16.15 -0.65 -9.27
N VAL A 69 15.34 -0.41 -8.24
CA VAL A 69 15.36 -1.22 -7.00
C VAL A 69 14.98 -2.68 -7.26
N ALA A 70 13.98 -2.93 -8.11
CA ALA A 70 13.56 -4.29 -8.44
C ALA A 70 14.65 -5.06 -9.21
N VAL A 71 15.28 -4.41 -10.18
CA VAL A 71 16.36 -4.97 -10.99
C VAL A 71 17.60 -5.26 -10.15
N GLU A 72 17.99 -4.33 -9.28
CA GLU A 72 19.11 -4.53 -8.35
C GLU A 72 18.88 -5.75 -7.46
N LYS A 73 17.67 -5.92 -6.90
CA LYS A 73 17.34 -7.09 -6.08
C LYS A 73 17.29 -8.41 -6.86
N CYS A 74 17.04 -8.36 -8.17
CA CYS A 74 16.98 -9.55 -9.03
C CYS A 74 18.29 -9.83 -9.78
N ALA A 75 19.32 -8.98 -9.65
CA ALA A 75 20.52 -9.02 -10.49
C ALA A 75 21.25 -10.38 -10.51
N ALA A 76 21.28 -11.08 -9.37
CA ALA A 76 21.91 -12.40 -9.28
C ALA A 76 21.15 -13.47 -10.09
N ASP A 77 19.83 -13.38 -10.12
CA ASP A 77 18.97 -14.36 -10.81
C ASP A 77 18.87 -14.07 -12.32
N THR A 78 19.07 -12.83 -12.73
CA THR A 78 18.83 -12.36 -14.11
C THR A 78 20.06 -12.40 -15.00
N ALA A 79 21.23 -12.73 -14.45
CA ALA A 79 22.47 -12.82 -15.20
C ALA A 79 22.37 -13.86 -16.34
N GLY A 80 22.62 -13.41 -17.58
CA GLY A 80 22.55 -14.26 -18.78
C GLY A 80 21.14 -14.72 -19.16
N GLN A 81 20.10 -14.12 -18.58
CA GLN A 81 18.72 -14.37 -18.92
C GLN A 81 18.24 -13.37 -19.96
N THR A 82 17.20 -13.74 -20.71
CA THR A 82 16.50 -12.87 -21.66
C THR A 82 15.08 -12.63 -21.17
N CYS A 83 14.48 -11.50 -21.56
CA CYS A 83 13.06 -11.26 -21.33
C CYS A 83 12.23 -12.27 -22.12
N TYR A 84 11.32 -13.02 -21.46
CA TYR A 84 10.48 -14.00 -22.15
C TYR A 84 9.46 -13.37 -23.11
N ILE A 85 9.22 -12.06 -23.02
CA ILE A 85 8.23 -11.34 -23.82
C ILE A 85 8.86 -10.79 -25.11
N CYS A 86 9.96 -10.04 -25.01
CA CYS A 86 10.62 -9.45 -26.17
C CYS A 86 11.84 -10.23 -26.67
N LEU A 87 12.29 -11.24 -25.93
CA LEU A 87 13.45 -12.08 -26.23
C LEU A 87 14.80 -11.35 -26.22
N GLU A 88 14.84 -10.14 -25.67
CA GLU A 88 16.06 -9.33 -25.51
C GLU A 88 16.57 -9.36 -24.06
N ASP A 89 17.89 -9.33 -23.90
CA ASP A 89 18.61 -9.21 -22.62
C ASP A 89 19.20 -7.80 -22.38
N GLY A 90 19.41 -7.02 -23.44
CA GLY A 90 20.20 -5.78 -23.45
C GLY A 90 19.44 -4.46 -23.28
N SER A 91 18.23 -4.46 -22.71
CA SER A 91 17.57 -3.17 -22.43
C SER A 91 18.30 -2.42 -21.31
N GLU A 92 18.36 -1.09 -21.38
CA GLU A 92 18.87 -0.26 -20.28
C GLU A 92 18.00 -0.37 -19.00
N GLU A 93 16.80 -0.94 -19.09
CA GLU A 93 15.89 -1.12 -17.97
C GLU A 93 16.34 -2.25 -17.03
N GLY A 94 16.91 -3.33 -17.58
CA GLY A 94 17.28 -4.54 -16.85
C GLY A 94 16.09 -5.46 -16.54
N LEU A 95 16.39 -6.71 -16.17
CA LEU A 95 15.39 -7.76 -15.95
C LEU A 95 15.02 -7.91 -14.48
N VAL A 96 13.81 -8.37 -14.24
CA VAL A 96 13.34 -8.81 -12.91
C VAL A 96 12.90 -10.27 -12.95
N ARG A 97 12.99 -10.93 -11.79
CA ARG A 97 12.37 -12.24 -11.56
C ARG A 97 11.13 -12.06 -10.70
N MET A 98 9.99 -12.51 -11.22
CA MET A 98 8.69 -12.08 -10.70
C MET A 98 7.85 -13.17 -10.06
N CYS A 99 8.20 -14.41 -10.34
CA CYS A 99 7.52 -15.61 -9.90
C CYS A 99 8.53 -16.76 -9.80
N ALA A 100 8.14 -17.83 -9.14
CA ALA A 100 8.83 -19.12 -9.18
C ALA A 100 8.61 -19.88 -10.51
N CYS A 101 8.31 -19.17 -11.61
CA CYS A 101 8.19 -19.80 -12.93
C CYS A 101 9.50 -20.53 -13.27
N ARG A 102 9.38 -21.74 -13.82
CA ARG A 102 10.54 -22.60 -14.12
C ARG A 102 11.28 -22.10 -15.37
N GLY A 103 12.62 -22.14 -15.31
CA GLY A 103 13.50 -21.78 -16.42
C GLY A 103 13.44 -20.29 -16.78
N ALA A 104 13.72 -19.96 -18.04
CA ALA A 104 13.80 -18.58 -18.52
C ALA A 104 12.45 -17.84 -18.53
N ALA A 105 11.33 -18.54 -18.36
CA ALA A 105 9.98 -17.98 -18.38
C ALA A 105 9.65 -17.07 -17.18
N GLY A 106 10.54 -16.98 -16.18
CA GLY A 106 10.37 -16.13 -15.00
C GLY A 106 10.95 -14.72 -15.11
N PHE A 107 11.62 -14.40 -16.22
CA PHE A 107 12.39 -13.15 -16.38
C PHE A 107 11.78 -12.22 -17.41
N ALA A 108 11.52 -10.98 -17.03
CA ALA A 108 11.01 -9.98 -17.95
C ALA A 108 11.42 -8.56 -17.53
N HIS A 109 11.38 -7.65 -18.49
CA HIS A 109 11.40 -6.21 -18.24
C HIS A 109 10.07 -5.78 -17.63
N ILE A 110 10.09 -4.89 -16.63
CA ILE A 110 8.86 -4.34 -16.02
C ILE A 110 8.01 -3.66 -17.11
N SER A 111 8.63 -2.94 -18.04
CA SER A 111 7.95 -2.30 -19.17
C SER A 111 7.23 -3.31 -20.08
N CYS A 112 7.85 -4.46 -20.38
CA CYS A 112 7.21 -5.50 -21.19
C CYS A 112 5.96 -6.09 -20.52
N LEU A 113 5.98 -6.21 -19.20
CA LEU A 113 4.86 -6.73 -18.43
C LEU A 113 3.73 -5.71 -18.31
N ALA A 114 4.08 -4.45 -18.07
CA ALA A 114 3.13 -3.35 -18.11
C ALA A 114 2.43 -3.28 -19.47
N ARG A 115 3.19 -3.43 -20.57
CA ARG A 115 2.61 -3.47 -21.92
C ARG A 115 1.73 -4.71 -22.13
N GLN A 116 2.14 -5.88 -21.64
CA GLN A 116 1.31 -7.08 -21.69
C GLN A 116 -0.02 -6.87 -20.94
N ALA A 117 0.01 -6.24 -19.77
CA ALA A 117 -1.17 -5.96 -18.98
C ALA A 117 -2.09 -4.94 -19.65
N GLU A 118 -1.54 -3.88 -20.22
CA GLU A 118 -2.27 -2.88 -20.99
C GLU A 118 -2.99 -3.53 -22.19
N VAL A 119 -2.27 -4.33 -22.99
CA VAL A 119 -2.87 -5.07 -24.13
C VAL A 119 -3.98 -6.02 -23.67
N ALA A 120 -3.83 -6.64 -22.50
CA ALA A 120 -4.88 -7.50 -21.95
C ALA A 120 -6.15 -6.69 -21.62
N VAL A 121 -6.01 -5.53 -20.97
CA VAL A 121 -7.14 -4.63 -20.69
C VAL A 121 -7.79 -4.13 -21.97
N GLU A 122 -7.00 -3.76 -22.99
CA GLU A 122 -7.51 -3.31 -24.30
C GLU A 122 -8.29 -4.40 -25.04
N ARG A 123 -7.81 -5.66 -25.02
CA ARG A 123 -8.38 -6.75 -25.83
C ARG A 123 -9.58 -7.44 -25.20
N VAL A 124 -9.56 -7.68 -23.89
CA VAL A 124 -10.60 -8.48 -23.21
C VAL A 124 -11.39 -7.67 -22.18
N GLY A 125 -11.13 -6.37 -22.10
CA GLY A 125 -11.75 -5.45 -21.15
C GLY A 125 -11.13 -5.53 -19.76
N GLN A 126 -11.38 -4.49 -18.95
CA GLN A 126 -10.86 -4.37 -17.59
C GLN A 126 -11.15 -5.62 -16.74
N GLY A 127 -12.39 -6.11 -16.68
CA GLY A 127 -12.76 -7.21 -15.78
C GLY A 127 -11.84 -8.45 -15.88
N ARG A 128 -11.59 -8.97 -17.09
CA ARG A 128 -10.71 -10.14 -17.29
C ARG A 128 -9.25 -9.78 -17.55
N GLY A 129 -8.99 -8.60 -18.14
CA GLY A 129 -7.63 -8.17 -18.51
C GLY A 129 -6.82 -7.63 -17.33
N TRP A 130 -7.49 -7.02 -16.34
CA TRP A 130 -6.84 -6.32 -15.23
C TRP A 130 -5.95 -7.22 -14.38
N GLY A 131 -6.27 -8.52 -14.33
CA GLY A 131 -5.46 -9.55 -13.67
C GLY A 131 -3.97 -9.47 -13.97
N ARG A 132 -3.62 -9.12 -15.22
CA ARG A 132 -2.23 -9.05 -15.67
C ARG A 132 -1.39 -7.97 -15.00
N TRP A 133 -2.00 -6.98 -14.35
CA TRP A 133 -1.29 -5.98 -13.54
C TRP A 133 -0.77 -6.53 -12.20
N TYR A 134 -1.31 -7.66 -11.72
CA TYR A 134 -0.91 -8.24 -10.43
C TYR A 134 -0.63 -9.74 -10.46
N THR A 135 -0.95 -10.46 -11.54
CA THR A 135 -0.63 -11.90 -11.67
C THR A 135 0.18 -12.21 -12.92
N CYS A 136 1.03 -13.23 -12.79
CA CYS A 136 1.82 -13.77 -13.88
C CYS A 136 0.94 -14.34 -15.01
N GLY A 137 1.31 -14.00 -16.24
CA GLY A 137 0.80 -14.57 -17.49
C GLY A 137 0.72 -16.11 -17.54
N LEU A 138 1.69 -16.76 -16.91
CA LEU A 138 2.02 -18.17 -17.11
C LEU A 138 1.68 -19.05 -15.90
N CYS A 139 2.02 -18.61 -14.69
CA CYS A 139 1.80 -19.40 -13.47
C CYS A 139 0.70 -18.86 -12.56
N GLU A 140 0.09 -17.73 -12.94
CA GLU A 140 -1.01 -17.07 -12.23
C GLU A 140 -0.69 -16.64 -10.78
N GLN A 141 0.56 -16.77 -10.35
CA GLN A 141 1.01 -16.27 -9.06
C GLN A 141 0.97 -14.75 -9.04
N VAL A 142 0.59 -14.23 -7.87
CA VAL A 142 0.56 -12.79 -7.61
C VAL A 142 2.00 -12.28 -7.54
N TYR A 143 2.27 -11.15 -8.18
CA TYR A 143 3.55 -10.45 -8.04
C TYR A 143 3.69 -9.94 -6.62
N HIS A 144 4.91 -9.99 -6.08
CA HIS A 144 5.13 -9.61 -4.67
C HIS A 144 6.32 -8.66 -4.51
N GLY A 145 6.30 -7.90 -3.42
CA GLY A 145 7.42 -7.08 -2.98
C GLY A 145 7.81 -6.00 -3.99
N VAL A 146 9.10 -5.92 -4.35
CA VAL A 146 9.63 -4.84 -5.20
C VAL A 146 9.08 -4.86 -6.62
N VAL A 147 8.76 -6.04 -7.15
CA VAL A 147 8.17 -6.20 -8.47
C VAL A 147 6.73 -5.69 -8.49
N GLU A 148 5.94 -6.04 -7.47
CA GLU A 148 4.58 -5.53 -7.29
C GLU A 148 4.57 -4.00 -7.17
N CYS A 149 5.52 -3.43 -6.44
CA CYS A 149 5.71 -1.98 -6.34
C CYS A 149 6.04 -1.32 -7.69
N ALA A 150 6.98 -1.90 -8.45
CA ALA A 150 7.35 -1.38 -9.76
C ALA A 150 6.17 -1.44 -10.75
N LEU A 151 5.42 -2.54 -10.77
CA LEU A 151 4.21 -2.67 -11.58
C LEU A 151 3.07 -1.76 -11.10
N GLY A 152 2.95 -1.49 -9.80
CA GLY A 152 2.00 -0.50 -9.28
C GLY A 152 2.28 0.92 -9.81
N TRP A 153 3.55 1.33 -9.84
CA TRP A 153 3.94 2.60 -10.46
C TRP A 153 3.76 2.59 -11.98
N ALA A 154 4.05 1.47 -12.65
CA ALA A 154 3.83 1.29 -14.08
C ALA A 154 2.33 1.44 -14.43
N CYS A 155 1.46 0.80 -13.66
CA CYS A 155 0.01 0.89 -13.80
C CYS A 155 -0.47 2.33 -13.63
N TRP A 156 -0.02 3.01 -12.57
CA TRP A 156 -0.39 4.39 -12.31
C TRP A 156 0.02 5.33 -13.46
N LYS A 157 1.28 5.31 -13.92
CA LYS A 157 1.72 6.19 -15.02
C LYS A 157 0.98 5.93 -16.34
N THR A 158 0.47 4.72 -16.56
CA THR A 158 -0.28 4.37 -17.78
C THR A 158 -1.70 4.97 -17.77
N TYR A 159 -2.38 4.95 -16.62
CA TYR A 159 -3.78 5.37 -16.52
C TYR A 159 -4.00 6.76 -15.90
N LEU A 160 -2.94 7.40 -15.37
CA LEU A 160 -3.00 8.72 -14.73
C LEU A 160 -3.63 9.81 -15.63
N GLY A 161 -3.31 9.81 -16.92
CA GLY A 161 -3.82 10.82 -17.86
C GLY A 161 -5.30 10.67 -18.25
N ARG A 162 -5.97 9.60 -17.81
CA ARG A 162 -7.38 9.35 -18.16
C ARG A 162 -8.34 10.15 -17.27
N PRO A 163 -9.61 10.37 -17.64
CA PRO A 163 -10.58 11.05 -16.77
C PRO A 163 -10.68 10.38 -15.39
N GLU A 164 -10.96 11.15 -14.34
CA GLU A 164 -11.12 10.60 -12.98
C GLU A 164 -12.29 9.60 -12.85
N THR A 165 -13.25 9.68 -13.77
CA THR A 165 -14.40 8.76 -13.86
C THR A 165 -14.07 7.46 -14.59
N ASP A 166 -12.84 7.29 -15.11
CA ASP A 166 -12.45 6.07 -15.82
C ASP A 166 -12.03 4.99 -14.82
N ASP A 167 -12.71 3.86 -14.83
CA ASP A 167 -12.49 2.75 -13.90
C ASP A 167 -11.03 2.27 -13.87
N PRO A 168 -10.30 2.14 -15.01
CA PRO A 168 -8.86 1.85 -15.01
C PRO A 168 -8.00 2.84 -14.22
N ARG A 169 -8.35 4.13 -14.20
CA ARG A 169 -7.60 5.13 -13.39
C ARG A 169 -7.82 4.89 -11.91
N LEU A 170 -9.04 4.55 -11.51
CA LEU A 170 -9.40 4.23 -10.12
C LEU A 170 -8.67 2.97 -9.65
N ASP A 171 -8.68 1.91 -10.45
CA ASP A 171 -8.01 0.67 -10.11
C ASP A 171 -6.48 0.82 -10.11
N ALA A 172 -5.91 1.66 -10.97
CA ALA A 172 -4.48 1.94 -10.95
C ALA A 172 -4.01 2.53 -9.62
N MET A 173 -4.85 3.34 -8.94
CA MET A 173 -4.57 3.81 -7.58
C MET A 173 -4.58 2.67 -6.56
N THR A 174 -5.51 1.72 -6.69
CA THR A 174 -5.54 0.50 -5.86
C THR A 174 -4.25 -0.29 -6.04
N GLN A 175 -3.83 -0.52 -7.29
CA GLN A 175 -2.61 -1.26 -7.62
C GLN A 175 -1.36 -0.59 -7.08
N LEU A 176 -1.24 0.74 -7.23
CA LEU A 176 -0.14 1.50 -6.67
C LEU A 176 -0.10 1.41 -5.13
N GLY A 177 -1.26 1.55 -4.47
CA GLY A 177 -1.37 1.44 -3.02
C GLY A 177 -0.91 0.07 -2.51
N ASN A 178 -1.30 -1.01 -3.18
CA ASN A 178 -0.90 -2.38 -2.84
C ASN A 178 0.60 -2.60 -3.03
N GLY A 179 1.15 -2.17 -4.16
CA GLY A 179 2.60 -2.25 -4.43
C GLY A 179 3.44 -1.49 -3.40
N LEU A 180 3.00 -0.30 -2.97
CA LEU A 180 3.67 0.48 -1.91
C LEU A 180 3.65 -0.25 -0.56
N LEU A 181 2.55 -0.93 -0.22
CA LEU A 181 2.46 -1.75 0.98
C LEU A 181 3.35 -2.98 0.95
N ALA A 182 3.50 -3.61 -0.22
CA ALA A 182 4.34 -4.78 -0.40
C ALA A 182 5.82 -4.50 -0.08
N VAL A 183 6.25 -3.25 -0.20
CA VAL A 183 7.60 -2.78 0.15
C VAL A 183 7.65 -1.92 1.41
N ASN A 184 6.60 -1.95 2.23
CA ASN A 184 6.49 -1.23 3.51
C ASN A 184 6.65 0.30 3.40
N ARG A 185 6.27 0.92 2.28
CA ARG A 185 6.18 2.39 2.11
C ARG A 185 4.80 2.88 2.56
N LEU A 186 4.53 2.71 3.84
CA LEU A 186 3.18 2.76 4.42
C LEU A 186 2.54 4.15 4.33
N GLU A 187 3.31 5.21 4.55
CA GLU A 187 2.83 6.60 4.49
C GLU A 187 2.45 7.02 3.08
N GLU A 188 3.17 6.53 2.08
CA GLU A 188 2.86 6.76 0.67
C GLU A 188 1.62 5.97 0.25
N ALA A 189 1.51 4.70 0.68
CA ALA A 189 0.30 3.90 0.47
C ALA A 189 -0.93 4.55 1.11
N LEU A 190 -0.78 5.10 2.32
CA LEU A 190 -1.83 5.85 3.01
C LEU A 190 -2.26 7.07 2.18
N SER A 191 -1.29 7.86 1.73
CA SER A 191 -1.56 9.06 0.92
C SER A 191 -2.34 8.72 -0.36
N VAL A 192 -1.99 7.63 -1.05
CA VAL A 192 -2.70 7.16 -2.26
C VAL A 192 -4.13 6.73 -1.91
N ARG A 193 -4.33 5.97 -0.83
CA ARG A 193 -5.65 5.46 -0.42
C ARG A 193 -6.59 6.56 0.05
N GLU A 194 -6.07 7.57 0.77
CA GLU A 194 -6.84 8.75 1.16
C GLU A 194 -7.23 9.60 -0.05
N ALA A 195 -6.30 9.82 -0.99
CA ALA A 195 -6.58 10.53 -2.24
C ALA A 195 -7.65 9.81 -3.08
N GLN A 196 -7.55 8.47 -3.21
CA GLN A 196 -8.53 7.64 -3.90
C GLN A 196 -9.91 7.78 -3.25
N LEU A 197 -10.02 7.60 -1.94
CA LEU A 197 -11.30 7.71 -1.24
C LEU A 197 -11.90 9.12 -1.31
N SER A 198 -11.06 10.17 -1.28
CA SER A 198 -11.49 11.55 -1.49
C SER A 198 -12.06 11.76 -2.89
N MET A 199 -11.41 11.21 -3.92
CA MET A 199 -11.88 11.26 -5.29
C MET A 199 -13.20 10.50 -5.46
N LEU A 200 -13.31 9.27 -4.96
CA LEU A 200 -14.56 8.48 -5.04
C LEU A 200 -15.75 9.22 -4.41
N ARG A 201 -15.53 9.86 -3.24
CA ARG A 201 -16.56 10.69 -2.59
C ARG A 201 -16.95 11.91 -3.42
N ARG A 202 -15.97 12.60 -4.02
CA ARG A 202 -16.21 13.77 -4.88
C ARG A 202 -17.00 13.39 -6.14
N LEU A 203 -16.73 12.22 -6.71
CA LEU A 203 -17.42 11.69 -7.89
C LEU A 203 -18.80 11.11 -7.57
N GLY A 204 -19.16 10.95 -6.29
CA GLY A 204 -20.44 10.37 -5.89
C GLY A 204 -20.56 8.88 -6.22
N VAL A 205 -19.44 8.15 -6.22
CA VAL A 205 -19.39 6.71 -6.51
C VAL A 205 -20.26 5.95 -5.48
N PRO A 206 -21.00 4.90 -5.90
CA PRO A 206 -21.85 4.13 -4.99
C PRO A 206 -21.11 3.62 -3.77
N GLU A 207 -21.80 3.60 -2.61
CA GLU A 207 -21.21 3.14 -1.33
C GLU A 207 -20.50 1.79 -1.48
N LYS A 208 -21.14 0.83 -2.17
CA LYS A 208 -20.63 -0.53 -2.39
C LYS A 208 -19.22 -0.58 -3.01
N GLU A 209 -18.91 0.34 -3.91
CA GLU A 209 -17.60 0.43 -4.57
C GLU A 209 -16.57 1.11 -3.66
N MET A 210 -16.99 2.13 -2.89
CA MET A 210 -16.13 2.79 -1.90
C MET A 210 -15.66 1.83 -0.78
N LEU A 211 -16.46 0.81 -0.44
CA LEU A 211 -16.14 -0.15 0.62
C LEU A 211 -14.82 -0.90 0.38
N VAL A 212 -14.43 -1.16 -0.89
CA VAL A 212 -13.15 -1.79 -1.21
C VAL A 212 -11.99 -0.86 -0.84
N SER A 213 -12.09 0.42 -1.23
CA SER A 213 -11.09 1.44 -0.90
C SER A 213 -10.99 1.69 0.61
N MET A 214 -12.12 1.66 1.32
CA MET A 214 -12.15 1.78 2.79
C MET A 214 -11.49 0.58 3.47
N GLY A 215 -11.75 -0.66 3.02
CA GLY A 215 -11.09 -1.85 3.55
C GLY A 215 -9.58 -1.81 3.33
N ASN A 216 -9.15 -1.39 2.15
CA ASN A 216 -7.73 -1.12 1.88
C ASN A 216 -7.18 -0.07 2.85
N LEU A 217 -7.81 1.10 2.98
CA LEU A 217 -7.39 2.14 3.93
C LEU A 217 -7.20 1.60 5.36
N ALA A 218 -8.13 0.77 5.85
CA ALA A 218 -8.05 0.12 7.15
C ALA A 218 -6.83 -0.80 7.30
N ILE A 219 -6.51 -1.61 6.27
CA ILE A 219 -5.30 -2.45 6.24
C ILE A 219 -4.04 -1.59 6.40
N THR A 220 -3.95 -0.44 5.72
CA THR A 220 -2.78 0.44 5.86
C THR A 220 -2.73 1.10 7.24
N TYR A 221 -3.87 1.46 7.85
CA TYR A 221 -3.87 1.93 9.24
C TYR A 221 -3.35 0.87 10.21
N SER A 222 -3.76 -0.40 10.06
CA SER A 222 -3.24 -1.50 10.89
C SER A 222 -1.73 -1.65 10.72
N LYS A 223 -1.22 -1.66 9.48
CA LYS A 223 0.24 -1.74 9.23
C LYS A 223 1.04 -0.57 9.82
N LEU A 224 0.44 0.61 9.92
CA LEU A 224 1.03 1.79 10.56
C LEU A 224 0.93 1.77 12.10
N GLY A 225 0.37 0.72 12.70
CA GLY A 225 0.11 0.63 14.14
C GLY A 225 -1.06 1.50 14.61
N ARG A 226 -1.86 2.05 13.69
CA ARG A 226 -3.04 2.89 13.97
C ARG A 226 -4.29 2.03 14.14
N GLY A 227 -4.21 1.02 15.02
CA GLY A 227 -5.24 -0.01 15.19
C GLY A 227 -6.64 0.55 15.50
N GLY A 228 -6.73 1.61 16.31
CA GLY A 228 -8.03 2.23 16.63
C GLY A 228 -8.72 2.87 15.41
N GLU A 229 -7.97 3.33 14.41
CA GLU A 229 -8.52 3.88 13.17
C GLU A 229 -8.89 2.76 12.20
N ALA A 230 -8.03 1.74 12.08
CA ALA A 230 -8.32 0.53 11.34
C ALA A 230 -9.62 -0.12 11.84
N LEU A 231 -9.82 -0.20 13.15
CA LEU A 231 -10.99 -0.83 13.76
C LEU A 231 -12.28 -0.11 13.37
N ARG A 232 -12.30 1.23 13.46
CA ARG A 232 -13.47 2.02 13.09
C ARG A 232 -13.83 1.80 11.63
N VAL A 233 -12.85 1.88 10.73
CA VAL A 233 -13.10 1.71 9.30
C VAL A 233 -13.54 0.28 8.98
N ASN A 234 -12.87 -0.75 9.50
CA ASN A 234 -13.25 -2.15 9.27
C ASN A 234 -14.64 -2.48 9.81
N ARG A 235 -15.01 -1.93 10.97
CA ARG A 235 -16.36 -2.05 11.54
C ARG A 235 -17.41 -1.47 10.58
N ASP A 236 -17.17 -0.24 10.12
CA ASP A 236 -18.10 0.46 9.24
C ASP A 236 -18.23 -0.27 7.89
N VAL A 237 -17.11 -0.80 7.35
CA VAL A 237 -17.11 -1.63 6.14
C VAL A 237 -17.90 -2.92 6.34
N TYR A 238 -17.70 -3.64 7.44
CA TYR A 238 -18.42 -4.89 7.73
C TYR A 238 -19.94 -4.66 7.80
N PHE A 239 -20.40 -3.70 8.60
CA PHE A 239 -21.84 -3.44 8.72
C PHE A 239 -22.46 -2.91 7.43
N ALA A 240 -21.73 -2.13 6.64
CA ALA A 240 -22.19 -1.71 5.32
C ALA A 240 -22.31 -2.91 4.36
N ARG A 241 -21.35 -3.84 4.35
CA ARG A 241 -21.42 -5.08 3.57
C ARG A 241 -22.59 -5.98 3.99
N VAL A 242 -22.82 -6.18 5.29
CA VAL A 242 -24.00 -6.90 5.78
C VAL A 242 -25.30 -6.27 5.27
N ARG A 243 -25.41 -4.94 5.33
CA ARG A 243 -26.60 -4.21 4.87
C ARG A 243 -26.82 -4.31 3.36
N LEU A 244 -25.76 -4.23 2.56
CA LEU A 244 -25.84 -4.14 1.10
C LEU A 244 -25.82 -5.50 0.39
N ASP A 245 -25.04 -6.45 0.91
CA ASP A 245 -24.72 -7.72 0.26
C ASP A 245 -25.23 -8.95 1.03
N GLY A 246 -25.61 -8.79 2.31
CA GLY A 246 -26.00 -9.89 3.19
C GLY A 246 -24.82 -10.57 3.89
N GLU A 247 -25.11 -11.39 4.90
CA GLU A 247 -24.10 -12.03 5.76
C GLU A 247 -23.30 -13.13 5.05
N GLU A 248 -23.95 -13.89 4.15
CA GLU A 248 -23.35 -15.02 3.43
C GLU A 248 -22.49 -14.61 2.22
N ASN A 249 -22.45 -13.32 1.89
CA ASN A 249 -21.67 -12.84 0.76
C ASN A 249 -20.16 -12.93 1.04
N GLU A 250 -19.40 -13.38 0.04
CA GLU A 250 -17.94 -13.52 0.10
C GLU A 250 -17.24 -12.21 0.55
N MET A 251 -17.69 -11.06 0.06
CA MET A 251 -17.12 -9.76 0.43
C MET A 251 -17.46 -9.38 1.87
N THR A 252 -18.62 -9.78 2.38
CA THR A 252 -18.99 -9.60 3.80
C THR A 252 -18.12 -10.48 4.70
N MET A 253 -17.85 -11.72 4.30
CA MET A 253 -16.95 -12.64 5.01
C MET A 253 -15.51 -12.11 5.07
N HIS A 254 -14.99 -11.55 3.97
CA HIS A 254 -13.69 -10.88 3.95
C HIS A 254 -13.67 -9.66 4.90
N ALA A 255 -14.73 -8.83 4.90
CA ALA A 255 -14.84 -7.70 5.82
C ALA A 255 -14.91 -8.13 7.29
N ALA A 256 -15.65 -9.21 7.59
CA ALA A 256 -15.72 -9.79 8.92
C ALA A 256 -14.35 -10.27 9.41
N THR A 257 -13.59 -10.94 8.54
CA THR A 257 -12.23 -11.40 8.84
C THR A 257 -11.29 -10.24 9.15
N ASN A 258 -11.29 -9.19 8.34
CA ASN A 258 -10.49 -8.00 8.57
C ASN A 258 -10.86 -7.30 9.90
N TYR A 259 -12.16 -7.22 10.20
CA TYR A 259 -12.64 -6.66 11.46
C TYR A 259 -12.20 -7.50 12.67
N ALA A 260 -12.32 -8.83 12.59
CA ALA A 260 -11.90 -9.75 13.63
C ALA A 260 -10.38 -9.70 13.89
N TRP A 261 -9.56 -9.66 12.84
CA TRP A 261 -8.11 -9.49 12.99
C TRP A 261 -7.74 -8.19 13.69
N THR A 262 -8.40 -7.09 13.33
CA THR A 262 -8.14 -5.79 13.97
C THR A 262 -8.50 -5.81 15.46
N LEU A 263 -9.61 -6.46 15.83
CA LEU A 263 -9.99 -6.67 17.23
C LEU A 263 -8.94 -7.49 17.98
N GLN A 264 -8.48 -8.59 17.39
CA GLN A 264 -7.46 -9.45 17.99
C GLN A 264 -6.14 -8.70 18.19
N GLU A 265 -5.72 -7.88 17.23
CA GLU A 265 -4.52 -7.05 17.32
C GLU A 265 -4.62 -6.06 18.49
N ILE A 266 -5.75 -5.37 18.63
CA ILE A 266 -5.98 -4.41 19.71
C ILE A 266 -6.01 -5.12 21.07
N VAL A 267 -6.73 -6.24 21.19
CA VAL A 267 -6.78 -7.01 22.44
C VAL A 267 -5.39 -7.51 22.83
N SER A 268 -4.61 -8.02 21.86
CA SER A 268 -3.23 -8.45 22.09
C SER A 268 -2.35 -7.29 22.58
N SER A 269 -2.49 -6.11 21.99
CA SER A 269 -1.77 -4.89 22.42
C SER A 269 -2.14 -4.46 23.84
N ILE A 270 -3.43 -4.49 24.20
CA ILE A 270 -3.91 -4.21 25.56
C ILE A 270 -3.39 -5.25 26.56
N CYS A 271 -3.40 -6.54 26.19
CA CYS A 271 -2.90 -7.60 27.05
C CYS A 271 -1.39 -7.52 27.29
N LYS A 272 -0.61 -7.05 26.30
CA LYS A 272 0.84 -6.82 26.45
C LYS A 272 1.18 -5.60 27.31
N THR A 273 0.28 -4.62 27.38
CA THR A 273 0.51 -3.36 28.12
C THR A 273 -0.05 -3.39 29.54
N ARG A 274 -0.92 -4.35 29.86
CA ARG A 274 -1.33 -4.60 31.25
C ARG A 274 -0.23 -5.37 31.98
N GLU A 275 0.34 -4.75 33.02
CA GLU A 275 1.08 -5.51 34.03
C GLU A 275 0.17 -6.63 34.57
N PRO A 276 0.69 -7.84 34.82
CA PRO A 276 -0.10 -8.89 35.46
C PRO A 276 -0.63 -8.34 36.79
N PRO A 277 -1.89 -8.63 37.16
CA PRO A 277 -2.43 -8.15 38.43
C PRO A 277 -1.48 -8.59 39.54
N SER A 278 -0.98 -7.62 40.32
CA SER A 278 -0.15 -7.91 41.49
C SER A 278 -0.92 -8.90 42.36
N ALA A 279 -0.40 -10.12 42.50
CA ALA A 279 -1.05 -11.14 43.32
C ALA A 279 -1.28 -10.54 44.71
N PRO A 280 -2.52 -10.59 45.26
CA PRO A 280 -2.74 -10.16 46.63
C PRO A 280 -1.83 -11.02 47.51
N ARG A 281 -0.97 -10.37 48.29
CA ARG A 281 -0.18 -11.07 49.32
C ARG A 281 -1.17 -11.61 50.34
N LEU A 282 -1.59 -12.86 50.16
CA LEU A 282 -2.26 -13.62 51.20
C LEU A 282 -1.19 -13.92 52.26
N SER A 283 -1.08 -13.03 53.25
CA SER A 283 -0.40 -13.34 54.49
C SER A 283 -1.25 -14.35 55.24
N VAL A 284 -1.01 -15.64 55.00
CA VAL A 284 -1.54 -16.71 55.85
C VAL A 284 -0.80 -16.60 57.19
N PRO A 285 -1.48 -16.32 58.32
CA PRO A 285 -0.84 -16.34 59.62
C PRO A 285 -0.34 -17.77 59.89
N CYS A 286 0.90 -17.90 60.34
CA CYS A 286 1.46 -19.18 60.76
C CYS A 286 0.70 -19.65 62.01
N GLU A 287 -0.30 -20.52 61.85
CA GLU A 287 -0.92 -21.22 62.97
C GLU A 287 0.12 -22.15 63.61
N THR A 288 0.46 -21.87 64.87
CA THR A 288 1.30 -22.70 65.71
C THR A 288 0.68 -24.10 65.81
N ARG A 289 1.38 -25.11 65.30
CA ARG A 289 1.03 -26.53 65.48
C ARG A 289 0.90 -26.85 66.98
N GLU A 290 -0.29 -27.21 67.43
CA GLU A 290 -0.46 -27.86 68.73
C GLU A 290 0.25 -29.23 68.75
N PRO A 291 0.94 -29.59 69.85
CA PRO A 291 1.63 -30.86 69.94
C PRO A 291 0.62 -32.03 70.07
N ARG A 292 0.80 -33.04 69.22
CA ARG A 292 0.00 -34.28 69.24
C ARG A 292 0.17 -35.00 70.59
N SER A 293 -0.95 -35.27 71.27
CA SER A 293 -0.99 -36.14 72.44
C SER A 293 -0.69 -37.59 72.05
N ALA A 294 0.20 -38.25 72.80
CA ALA A 294 0.57 -39.65 72.60
C ALA A 294 -0.53 -40.60 73.11
N PRO A 295 -0.82 -41.72 72.42
CA PRO A 295 -1.81 -42.68 72.89
C PRO A 295 -1.31 -43.46 74.11
N ARG A 296 -2.20 -43.63 75.10
CA ARG A 296 -1.97 -44.45 76.30
C ARG A 296 -1.85 -45.92 75.89
N ARG A 297 -0.84 -46.60 76.45
CA ARG A 297 -0.69 -48.06 76.38
C ARG A 297 -1.60 -48.68 77.44
N ASP A 298 -2.57 -49.48 77.01
CA ASP A 298 -3.20 -50.47 77.87
C ASP A 298 -2.68 -51.85 77.46
N SER A 299 -2.09 -52.53 78.44
CA SER A 299 -1.47 -53.84 78.34
C SER A 299 -2.39 -54.90 78.91
N VAL A 300 -2.77 -55.91 78.10
CA VAL A 300 -2.66 -57.37 78.34
C VAL A 300 -2.64 -58.06 76.98
#